data_AF-A0A9C8GH69-F1
#
_entry.id   AF-A0A9C8GH69-F1
#
_cell.length_a   1.000
_cell.length_b   1.000
_cell.length_c   1.000
_cell.angle_alpha   90.00
_cell.angle_beta   90.00
_cell.angle_gamma   90.00
#
_symmetry.space_group_name_H-M   'P 1'
#
loop_
_entity.id
_entity.type
_entity.pdbx_description
1 polymer ?
#
loop_
_entity_poly.entity_id
_entity_poly.type
_entity_poly.pdbx_seq_one_letter_code
_entity_poly.pdbx_strand_id
1 'polypeptide(L)' 'METDWDTALDTVAQRFAQVKEESGGDGFALLASAKCTNEENYLFNKFTRQILATNTIDHCAWL' A
#
# COMPACT_ATOMS: atom_id res chain seq x y z
N MET A 1 -14.95 -14.73 -4.93
CA MET A 1 -14.31 -15.49 -6.02
C MET A 1 -12.91 -15.79 -5.56
N GLU A 2 -12.56 -17.07 -5.49
CA GLU A 2 -11.20 -17.50 -5.17
C GLU A 2 -10.34 -17.37 -6.43
N THR A 3 -9.06 -17.05 -6.26
CA THR A 3 -8.10 -16.86 -7.36
C THR A 3 -6.69 -17.19 -6.88
N ASP A 4 -5.79 -17.51 -7.81
CA ASP A 4 -4.37 -17.65 -7.51
C ASP A 4 -3.69 -16.30 -7.23
N TRP A 5 -2.48 -16.37 -6.67
CA TRP A 5 -1.71 -15.19 -6.27
C TRP A 5 -1.28 -14.30 -7.45
N ASP A 6 -0.91 -14.89 -8.58
CA ASP A 6 -0.41 -14.12 -9.72
C ASP A 6 -1.55 -13.25 -10.29
N THR A 7 -2.72 -13.87 -10.50
CA THR A 7 -3.92 -13.16 -10.95
C THR A 7 -4.34 -12.07 -9.97
N ALA A 8 -4.29 -12.33 -8.66
CA ALA A 8 -4.65 -11.34 -7.64
C ALA A 8 -3.71 -10.13 -7.65
N LEU A 9 -2.40 -10.38 -7.66
CA LEU A 9 -1.39 -9.32 -7.60
C LEU A 9 -1.36 -8.50 -8.89
N ASP A 10 -1.48 -9.14 -10.07
CA ASP A 10 -1.55 -8.44 -11.35
C ASP A 10 -2.77 -7.51 -11.42
N THR A 11 -3.92 -8.00 -10.93
CA THR A 11 -5.14 -7.19 -10.89
C THR A 11 -4.95 -5.95 -10.00
N VAL A 12 -4.36 -6.11 -8.81
CA VAL A 12 -4.07 -4.99 -7.90
C VAL A 12 -3.08 -4.01 -8.52
N ALA A 13 -2.00 -4.52 -9.12
CA ALA A 13 -0.97 -3.69 -9.75
C ALA A 13 -1.53 -2.84 -10.89
N GLN A 14 -2.37 -3.42 -11.76
CA GLN A 14 -3.02 -2.70 -12.86
C GLN A 14 -3.93 -1.58 -12.33
N ARG A 15 -4.73 -1.86 -11.30
CA ARG A 15 -5.60 -0.84 -10.69
C ARG A 15 -4.82 0.26 -9.99
N PHE A 16 -3.73 -0.09 -9.33
CA PHE A 16 -2.85 0.89 -8.69
C PHE A 16 -2.19 1.79 -9.74
N ALA A 17 -1.73 1.24 -10.88
CA ALA A 17 -1.20 2.05 -11.96
C ALA A 17 -2.24 3.04 -12.51
N GLN A 18 -3.48 2.58 -12.71
CA GLN A 18 -4.59 3.43 -13.15
C GLN A 18 -4.88 4.57 -12.16
N VAL A 19 -5.04 4.26 -10.87
CA VAL A 19 -5.32 5.29 -9.84
C VAL A 19 -4.17 6.29 -9.74
N LYS A 20 -2.92 5.82 -9.87
CA LYS A 20 -1.74 6.69 -9.86
C LYS A 20 -1.71 7.64 -11.06
N GLU A 21 -2.16 7.20 -12.23
CA GLU A 21 -2.29 8.05 -13.42
C GLU A 21 -3.40 9.08 -13.26
N GLU A 22 -4.55 8.68 -12.70
CA GLU A 22 -5.73 9.54 -12.54
C GLU A 22 -5.60 10.57 -11.40
N SER A 23 -5.04 10.16 -10.26
CA SER A 23 -5.07 10.93 -9.00
C SER A 23 -3.68 11.14 -8.37
N GLY A 24 -2.61 10.63 -8.98
CA GLY A 24 -1.27 10.70 -8.40
C GLY A 24 -1.17 9.98 -7.06
N GLY A 25 -0.31 10.48 -6.16
CA GLY A 25 -0.14 9.92 -4.82
C GLY A 25 -1.33 10.17 -3.87
N ASP A 26 -2.10 11.23 -4.10
CA ASP A 26 -3.22 11.62 -3.24
C ASP A 26 -4.40 10.63 -3.31
N GLY A 27 -4.43 9.79 -4.36
CA GLY A 27 -5.39 8.67 -4.48
C GLY A 27 -5.11 7.49 -3.55
N PHE A 28 -4.02 7.51 -2.78
CA PHE A 28 -3.59 6.40 -1.94
C PHE A 28 -3.48 6.77 -0.46
N ALA A 29 -3.83 5.81 0.40
CA ALA A 29 -3.54 5.80 1.82
C ALA A 29 -3.17 4.37 2.25
N LEU A 30 -2.26 4.24 3.22
CA LEU A 30 -1.90 2.94 3.80
C LEU A 30 -2.14 2.92 5.31
N LEU A 31 -2.72 1.83 5.80
CA LEU A 31 -2.89 1.55 7.22
C LEU A 31 -1.99 0.37 7.62
N ALA A 32 -0.94 0.67 8.39
CA ALA A 32 -0.01 -0.32 8.93
C ALA A 32 -0.52 -0.87 10.28
N SER A 33 -0.04 -2.05 10.66
CA SER A 33 -0.53 -2.77 11.83
C SER A 33 0.52 -2.89 12.94
N ALA A 34 0.10 -2.67 14.18
CA ALA A 34 0.92 -2.89 15.38
C ALA A 34 1.23 -4.36 15.65
N LYS A 35 0.57 -5.28 14.93
CA LYS A 35 0.83 -6.71 15.02
C LYS A 35 1.92 -7.17 14.04
N CYS A 36 2.36 -6.31 13.14
CA CYS A 36 3.47 -6.56 12.22
C CYS A 36 4.82 -6.22 12.89
N THR A 37 5.87 -6.78 12.33
CA THR A 37 7.27 -6.48 12.70
C THR A 37 7.69 -5.08 12.27
N ASN A 38 8.81 -4.60 12.82
CA ASN A 38 9.38 -3.30 12.45
C ASN A 38 9.84 -3.30 10.98
N GLU A 39 10.34 -4.44 10.50
CA GLU A 39 10.79 -4.65 9.13
C GLU A 39 9.64 -4.56 8.14
N GLU A 40 8.49 -5.15 8.46
CA GLU A 40 7.27 -5.03 7.65
C GLU A 40 6.77 -3.59 7.63
N ASN A 41 6.76 -2.91 8.79
CA ASN A 41 6.39 -1.49 8.86
C ASN A 41 7.35 -0.58 8.08
N TYR A 42 8.65 -0.92 8.04
CA TYR A 42 9.62 -0.25 7.18
C TYR A 42 9.29 -0.46 5.70
N LEU A 43 8.96 -1.69 5.29
CA LEU A 43 8.55 -1.99 3.92
C LEU A 43 7.28 -1.23 3.52
N PHE A 44 6.28 -1.15 4.41
CA PHE A 44 5.07 -0.35 4.16
C PHE A 44 5.39 1.13 3.96
N ASN A 45 6.23 1.72 4.84
CA ASN A 45 6.66 3.11 4.69
C ASN A 45 7.40 3.34 3.37
N LYS A 46 8.30 2.43 3.00
CA LYS A 46 9.05 2.52 1.75
C LYS A 46 8.12 2.42 0.55
N PHE A 47 7.20 1.44 0.55
CA PHE A 47 6.24 1.24 -0.52
C PHE A 47 5.33 2.47 -0.71
N THR A 48 4.71 2.96 0.36
CA THR A 48 3.81 4.11 0.28
C THR A 48 4.52 5.38 -0.20
N ARG A 49 5.70 5.69 0.35
CA ARG A 49 6.42 6.93 0.02
C ARG A 49 7.13 6.88 -1.32
N GLN A 50 7.76 5.76 -1.67
CA GLN A 50 8.56 5.68 -2.89
C GLN A 50 7.78 5.18 -4.09
N ILE A 51 6.85 4.22 -3.89
CA ILE A 51 6.13 3.58 -4.99
C ILE A 51 4.78 4.25 -5.19
N LEU A 52 3.98 4.43 -4.14
CA LEU A 52 2.69 5.12 -4.24
C LEU A 52 2.84 6.65 -4.28
N ALA A 53 4.04 7.17 -4.00
CA ALA A 53 4.37 8.59 -4.03
C ALA A 53 3.49 9.45 -3.10
N THR A 54 3.13 8.92 -1.92
CA THR A 54 2.33 9.61 -0.92
C THR A 54 2.93 9.48 0.48
N ASN A 55 2.67 10.46 1.34
CA ASN A 55 3.02 10.41 2.75
C ASN A 55 1.83 10.01 3.63
N THR A 56 0.67 9.73 3.04
CA THR A 56 -0.54 9.31 3.73
C THR A 56 -0.42 7.86 4.18
N ILE A 57 0.25 7.66 5.31
CA ILE A 57 0.38 6.38 6.01
C ILE A 57 0.06 6.59 7.49
N ASP A 58 -0.78 5.73 8.02
CA ASP A 58 -1.11 5.69 9.45
C ASP A 58 -0.83 4.29 10.00
N HIS A 59 -0.67 4.19 11.31
CA HIS A 59 -0.41 2.95 12.02
C HIS A 59 -1.18 2.96 13.33
N CYS A 60 -1.74 1.82 13.73
CA CYS A 60 -2.36 1.69 15.05
C CYS A 60 -1.33 1.95 16.18
N ALA A 61 -1.19 3.19 16.62
CA ALA A 61 -0.44 3.52 17.82
C ALA A 61 -1.30 3.14 19.03
N TRP A 62 -0.94 2.04 19.69
CA TRP A 62 -1.42 1.81 21.05
C TRP A 62 -0.82 2.92 21.92
N LEU A 63 -1.68 3.71 22.57
CA LEU A 63 -1.28 4.55 23.70
C LEU A 63 -0.95 3.66 24.90
#